data_AF-K2BUV4-F1
#
_entry.id   AF-K2BUV4-F1
#
_cell.length_a   1.000
_cell.length_b   1.000
_cell.length_c   1.000
_cell.angle_alpha   90.00
_cell.angle_beta   90.00
_cell.angle_gamma   90.00
#
_symmetry.space_group_name_H-M   'P 1'
#
loop_
_entity.id
_entity.type
_entity.pdbx_description
1 polymer ?
#
loop_
_entity_poly.entity_id
_entity_poly.type
_entity_poly.pdbx_seq_one_letter_code
_entity_poly.pdbx_strand_id
1 'polypeptide(L)'
;MQSGCFGAALMKTPDLVADIVLRMRESVSIPVTVKTRLGVDDCDSDYFLQDFVGKISEAGCKTIILHARKAWLKGLSPKENREIPPLQYDRVYRIKQLFPRLEIIMNGGIKTHAQVATELHRVDGAMVGRVVCS
;
A
#
# COMPACT_ATOMS: atom_id res chain seq x y z
N MET A 1 14.02 -9.22 17.70
CA MET A 1 14.80 -8.59 16.61
C MET A 1 13.87 -7.70 15.79
N GLN A 2 14.05 -6.38 15.81
CA GLN A 2 13.51 -5.47 14.80
C GLN A 2 14.62 -4.47 14.44
N SER A 3 15.66 -4.97 13.77
CA SER A 3 16.73 -4.12 13.21
C SER A 3 16.53 -3.88 11.71
N GLY A 4 15.37 -4.24 11.15
CA GLY A 4 15.08 -4.10 9.74
C GLY A 4 14.46 -2.75 9.42
N CYS A 5 15.24 -1.80 8.91
CA CYS A 5 14.74 -0.56 8.31
C CYS A 5 14.18 -0.83 6.90
N PHE A 6 13.21 -1.75 6.78
CA PHE A 6 12.60 -2.13 5.51
C PHE A 6 11.11 -2.47 5.65
N GLY A 7 10.40 -2.52 4.51
CA GLY A 7 8.98 -2.85 4.48
C GLY A 7 8.12 -1.82 5.20
N ALA A 8 7.09 -2.28 5.93
CA ALA A 8 6.12 -1.40 6.58
C ALA A 8 6.73 -0.47 7.64
N ALA A 9 7.91 -0.78 8.17
CA ALA A 9 8.63 0.11 9.08
C ALA A 9 8.99 1.45 8.43
N LEU A 10 9.29 1.45 7.12
CA LEU A 10 9.64 2.65 6.36
C LEU A 10 8.47 3.63 6.18
N MET A 11 7.22 3.22 6.46
CA MET A 11 6.09 4.14 6.44
C MET A 11 6.25 5.28 7.47
N LYS A 12 7.04 5.07 8.54
CA LYS A 12 7.33 6.11 9.54
C LYS A 12 8.36 7.15 9.07
N THR A 13 9.01 6.92 7.93
CA THR A 13 10.04 7.77 7.34
C THR A 13 9.71 8.06 5.87
N PRO A 14 8.60 8.75 5.56
CA PRO A 14 8.11 8.89 4.20
C PRO A 14 9.08 9.64 3.27
N ASP A 15 9.84 10.60 3.80
CA ASP A 15 10.86 11.34 3.03
C ASP A 15 11.99 10.41 2.54
N LEU A 16 12.42 9.47 3.39
CA LEU A 16 13.39 8.45 2.99
C LEU A 16 12.84 7.56 1.89
N VAL A 17 11.55 7.17 1.97
CA VAL A 17 10.92 6.37 0.91
C VAL A 17 10.83 7.14 -0.40
N ALA A 18 10.50 8.43 -0.35
CA ALA A 18 10.46 9.29 -1.51
C ALA A 18 11.84 9.40 -2.18
N ASP A 19 12.92 9.58 -1.40
CA ASP A 19 14.29 9.59 -1.94
C ASP A 19 14.65 8.23 -2.57
N ILE A 20 14.35 7.11 -1.89
CA ILE A 20 14.57 5.76 -2.46
C ILE A 20 13.84 5.60 -3.81
N VAL A 21 12.56 5.97 -3.87
CA VAL A 21 11.75 5.88 -5.10
C VAL A 21 12.34 6.74 -6.21
N LEU A 22 12.73 7.97 -5.90
CA LEU A 22 13.35 8.89 -6.85
C LEU A 22 14.64 8.29 -7.43
N ARG A 23 15.54 7.81 -6.56
CA ARG A 23 16.83 7.21 -6.97
C ARG A 23 16.65 5.94 -7.79
N MET A 24 15.71 5.08 -7.41
CA MET A 24 15.38 3.89 -8.21
C MET A 24 14.89 4.30 -9.60
N ARG A 25 13.97 5.27 -9.68
CA ARG A 25 13.39 5.76 -10.93
C ARG A 25 14.43 6.42 -11.84
N GLU A 26 15.38 7.17 -11.29
CA GLU A 26 16.48 7.77 -12.07
C GLU A 26 17.44 6.72 -12.64
N SER A 27 17.51 5.53 -12.02
CA SER A 27 18.46 4.48 -12.38
C SER A 27 17.93 3.50 -13.42
N VAL A 28 16.64 3.53 -13.75
CA VAL A 28 16.00 2.55 -14.64
C VAL A 28 15.02 3.21 -15.62
N SER A 29 14.81 2.58 -16.78
CA SER A 29 13.83 3.04 -17.79
C SER A 29 12.44 2.42 -17.62
N ILE A 30 12.31 1.40 -16.76
CA ILE A 30 11.04 0.73 -16.47
C ILE A 30 10.29 1.38 -15.30
N PRO A 31 8.97 1.21 -15.18
CA PRO A 31 8.22 1.77 -14.06
C PRO A 31 8.68 1.24 -12.69
N VAL A 32 8.87 2.16 -11.75
CA VAL A 32 9.05 1.86 -10.32
C VAL A 32 7.70 2.05 -9.62
N THR A 33 7.24 1.01 -8.91
CA THR A 33 5.94 1.00 -8.22
C THR A 33 6.13 0.79 -6.72
N VAL A 34 5.16 1.22 -5.90
CA VAL A 34 5.20 1.05 -4.44
C VAL A 34 4.03 0.20 -3.98
N LYS A 35 4.33 -0.86 -3.22
CA LYS A 35 3.31 -1.64 -2.51
C LYS A 35 3.44 -1.40 -1.01
N THR A 36 2.35 -0.95 -0.38
CA THR A 36 2.36 -0.59 1.04
C THR A 36 1.08 -1.03 1.78
N ARG A 37 1.04 -0.76 3.09
CA ARG A 37 -0.11 -0.94 4.00
C ARG A 37 -0.85 0.40 4.14
N LEU A 38 -1.97 0.42 4.85
CA LEU A 38 -2.70 1.67 5.15
C LEU A 38 -2.12 2.45 6.33
N GLY A 39 -1.24 1.84 7.11
CA GLY A 39 -0.69 2.39 8.34
C GLY A 39 0.24 1.40 9.03
N VAL A 40 0.95 1.86 10.04
CA VAL A 40 1.89 1.05 10.83
C VAL A 40 1.82 1.41 12.31
N ASP A 41 1.64 0.39 13.18
CA ASP A 41 1.48 0.57 14.62
C ASP A 41 0.44 1.66 14.94
N ASP A 42 0.79 2.71 15.68
CA ASP A 42 -0.11 3.81 16.03
C ASP A 42 -0.20 4.89 14.94
N CYS A 43 0.64 4.82 13.90
CA CYS A 43 0.60 5.71 12.75
C CYS A 43 -0.41 5.16 11.72
N ASP A 44 -1.71 5.47 11.89
CA ASP A 44 -2.75 4.96 10.99
C ASP A 44 -3.77 5.99 10.50
N SER A 45 -3.64 7.27 10.85
CA SER A 45 -4.61 8.29 10.46
C SER A 45 -4.73 8.47 8.94
N ASP A 46 -5.84 9.05 8.50
CA ASP A 46 -6.03 9.39 7.08
C ASP A 46 -4.97 10.39 6.59
N TYR A 47 -4.60 11.38 7.41
CA TYR A 47 -3.51 12.32 7.10
C TYR A 47 -2.18 11.60 6.91
N PHE A 48 -1.84 10.66 7.81
CA PHE A 48 -0.61 9.88 7.70
C PHE A 48 -0.51 9.12 6.37
N LEU A 49 -1.60 8.45 5.97
CA LEU A 49 -1.62 7.74 4.69
C LEU A 49 -1.56 8.69 3.50
N GLN A 50 -2.26 9.81 3.55
CA GLN A 50 -2.28 10.81 2.47
C GLN A 50 -0.91 11.47 2.29
N ASP A 51 -0.24 11.86 3.38
CA ASP A 51 1.12 12.42 3.34
C ASP A 51 2.12 11.41 2.75
N PHE A 52 2.06 10.15 3.21
CA PHE A 52 2.90 9.08 2.67
C PHE A 52 2.69 8.90 1.16
N VAL A 53 1.44 8.82 0.71
CA VAL A 53 1.09 8.68 -0.72
C VAL A 53 1.50 9.90 -1.53
N GLY A 54 1.32 11.12 -0.99
CA GLY A 54 1.73 12.36 -1.62
C GLY A 54 3.24 12.40 -1.88
N LYS A 55 4.05 12.12 -0.86
CA LYS A 55 5.53 12.13 -0.96
C LYS A 55 6.06 11.13 -2.00
N ILE A 56 5.52 9.90 -2.04
CA ILE A 56 5.95 8.92 -3.06
C ILE A 56 5.43 9.26 -4.47
N SER A 57 4.27 9.90 -4.57
CA SER A 57 3.72 10.42 -5.83
C SER A 57 4.58 11.56 -6.38
N GLU A 58 5.02 12.48 -5.53
CA GLU A 58 5.90 13.60 -5.89
C GLU A 58 7.30 13.11 -6.33
N ALA A 59 7.81 12.04 -5.71
CA ALA A 59 8.98 11.31 -6.20
C ALA A 59 8.77 10.64 -7.59
N GLY A 60 7.53 10.65 -8.08
CA GLY A 60 7.10 10.21 -9.41
C GLY A 60 6.76 8.74 -9.52
N CYS A 61 6.44 8.08 -8.41
CA CYS A 61 5.73 6.81 -8.45
C CYS A 61 4.31 7.04 -9.00
N LYS A 62 3.95 6.34 -10.08
CA LYS A 62 2.63 6.48 -10.72
C LYS A 62 1.65 5.38 -10.33
N THR A 63 2.14 4.24 -9.85
CA THR A 63 1.33 3.07 -9.50
C THR A 63 1.59 2.66 -8.06
N ILE A 64 0.54 2.65 -7.25
CA ILE A 64 0.61 2.31 -5.83
C ILE A 64 -0.37 1.17 -5.53
N ILE A 65 0.15 0.11 -4.93
CA ILE A 65 -0.63 -1.03 -4.48
C ILE A 65 -0.86 -0.92 -2.97
N LEU A 66 -2.12 -0.73 -2.58
CA LEU A 66 -2.51 -0.58 -1.19
C LEU A 66 -3.07 -1.90 -0.64
N HIS A 67 -2.32 -2.56 0.23
CA HIS A 67 -2.89 -3.62 1.06
C HIS A 67 -3.81 -2.98 2.09
N ALA A 68 -5.11 -3.25 2.00
CA ALA A 68 -6.18 -2.59 2.76
C ALA A 68 -6.22 -2.94 4.25
N ARG A 69 -5.07 -3.22 4.88
CA ARG A 69 -4.89 -3.39 6.33
C ARG A 69 -3.69 -2.56 6.75
N LYS A 70 -3.69 -2.07 7.99
CA LYS A 70 -2.46 -1.62 8.65
C LYS A 70 -1.53 -2.81 8.94
N ALA A 71 -0.30 -2.52 9.33
CA ALA A 71 0.61 -3.48 9.94
C ALA A 71 0.81 -3.16 11.43
N TRP A 72 0.77 -4.18 12.27
CA TRP A 72 1.28 -4.11 13.64
C TRP A 72 2.62 -4.83 13.66
N LEU A 73 3.69 -4.05 13.77
CA LEU A 73 5.04 -4.60 13.80
C LEU A 73 5.29 -5.25 15.16
N LYS A 74 4.67 -4.76 16.23
CA LYS A 74 4.77 -5.34 17.57
C LYS A 74 3.60 -6.31 17.80
N GLY A 75 3.92 -7.46 18.41
CA GLY A 75 2.93 -8.39 18.92
C GLY A 75 2.28 -9.34 17.92
N LEU A 76 2.44 -9.14 16.61
CA LEU A 76 1.89 -10.04 15.58
C LEU A 76 2.96 -10.60 14.63
N SER A 77 2.81 -11.87 14.27
CA SER A 77 3.56 -12.49 13.17
C SER A 77 3.17 -11.93 11.79
N PRO A 78 3.96 -12.18 10.74
CA PRO A 78 3.60 -11.81 9.37
C PRO A 78 2.30 -12.47 8.86
N LYS A 79 1.96 -13.67 9.35
CA LYS A 79 0.70 -14.35 9.01
C LYS A 79 -0.48 -13.62 9.65
N GLU A 80 -0.40 -13.38 10.97
CA GLU A 80 -1.44 -12.68 11.72
C GLU A 80 -1.68 -11.26 11.21
N ASN A 81 -0.62 -10.56 10.79
CA ASN A 81 -0.73 -9.25 10.13
C ASN A 81 -1.58 -9.25 8.84
N ARG A 82 -1.84 -10.41 8.22
CA ARG A 82 -2.69 -10.56 7.03
C ARG A 82 -4.12 -11.01 7.36
N GLU A 83 -4.43 -11.28 8.62
CA GLU A 83 -5.67 -11.90 9.08
C GLU A 83 -6.36 -11.12 10.21
N ILE A 84 -5.60 -10.54 11.14
CA ILE A 84 -6.13 -9.88 12.34
C ILE A 84 -6.55 -8.41 12.10
N PRO A 85 -5.69 -7.47 11.65
CA PRO A 85 -6.09 -6.05 11.56
C PRO A 85 -7.16 -5.86 10.49
N PRO A 86 -8.34 -5.27 10.75
CA PRO A 86 -9.49 -5.31 9.83
C PRO A 86 -9.17 -4.72 8.45
N LEU A 87 -9.88 -5.22 7.41
CA LEU A 87 -9.83 -4.64 6.08
C LEU A 87 -10.54 -3.28 6.08
N GLN A 88 -9.95 -2.28 5.44
CA GLN A 88 -10.45 -0.91 5.36
C GLN A 88 -10.44 -0.44 3.90
N TYR A 89 -11.30 -1.03 3.06
CA TYR A 89 -11.36 -0.73 1.62
C TYR A 89 -11.70 0.74 1.34
N ASP A 90 -12.56 1.34 2.18
CA ASP A 90 -12.97 2.75 2.02
C ASP A 90 -11.80 3.73 2.03
N ARG A 91 -10.75 3.41 2.77
CA ARG A 91 -9.54 4.24 2.80
C ARG A 91 -8.77 4.17 1.48
N VAL A 92 -8.73 3.00 0.83
CA VAL A 92 -8.12 2.86 -0.51
C VAL A 92 -8.93 3.65 -1.54
N TYR A 93 -10.26 3.58 -1.50
CA TYR A 93 -11.12 4.36 -2.40
C TYR A 93 -10.93 5.86 -2.20
N ARG A 94 -10.82 6.32 -0.95
CA ARG A 94 -10.54 7.72 -0.64
C ARG A 94 -9.20 8.17 -1.19
N ILE A 95 -8.16 7.33 -1.14
CA ILE A 95 -6.87 7.63 -1.78
C ILE A 95 -7.03 7.75 -3.29
N LYS A 96 -7.75 6.84 -3.96
CA LYS A 96 -8.01 6.97 -5.40
C LYS A 96 -8.72 8.28 -5.77
N GLN A 97 -9.69 8.70 -4.95
CA GLN A 97 -10.40 9.97 -5.14
C GLN A 97 -9.51 11.20 -4.95
N LEU A 98 -8.62 11.18 -3.94
CA LEU A 98 -7.70 12.28 -3.65
C LEU A 98 -6.56 12.38 -4.67
N PHE A 99 -6.13 11.25 -5.24
CA PHE A 99 -5.03 11.16 -6.19
C PHE A 99 -5.50 10.54 -7.51
N PRO A 100 -6.39 11.21 -8.27
CA PRO A 100 -7.03 10.62 -9.46
C PRO A 100 -6.06 10.29 -10.59
N ARG A 101 -4.88 10.93 -10.61
CA ARG A 101 -3.81 10.69 -11.59
C ARG A 101 -2.94 9.47 -11.27
N LEU A 102 -3.02 8.92 -10.06
CA LEU A 102 -2.32 7.70 -9.69
C LEU A 102 -3.14 6.48 -10.10
N GLU A 103 -2.43 5.44 -10.50
CA GLU A 103 -2.98 4.09 -10.61
C GLU A 103 -2.96 3.46 -9.21
N ILE A 104 -4.13 3.29 -8.62
CA ILE A 104 -4.32 2.70 -7.29
C ILE A 104 -4.84 1.28 -7.44
N ILE A 105 -4.08 0.32 -6.92
CA ILE A 105 -4.42 -1.10 -6.98
C ILE A 105 -4.82 -1.58 -5.58
N MET A 106 -6.05 -2.09 -5.45
CA MET A 106 -6.57 -2.69 -4.22
C MET A 106 -5.89 -4.03 -3.94
N ASN A 107 -5.54 -4.29 -2.67
CA ASN A 107 -5.01 -5.58 -2.25
C ASN A 107 -5.51 -6.02 -0.88
N GLY A 108 -5.72 -7.33 -0.73
CA GLY A 108 -6.00 -8.01 0.54
C GLY A 108 -7.49 -8.32 0.72
N GLY A 109 -7.82 -9.59 0.98
CA GLY A 109 -9.21 -10.01 1.27
C GLY A 109 -10.05 -10.39 0.05
N ILE A 110 -9.58 -10.09 -1.17
CA ILE A 110 -10.22 -10.48 -2.43
C ILE A 110 -9.99 -11.97 -2.70
N LYS A 111 -11.08 -12.72 -2.87
CA LYS A 111 -11.11 -14.18 -3.03
C LYS A 111 -11.73 -14.66 -4.34
N THR A 112 -12.54 -13.85 -5.00
CA THR A 112 -13.28 -14.27 -6.20
C THR A 112 -13.14 -13.29 -7.35
N HIS A 113 -13.33 -13.78 -8.57
CA HIS A 113 -13.40 -12.95 -9.77
C HIS A 113 -14.52 -11.89 -9.68
N ALA A 114 -15.67 -12.25 -9.09
CA ALA A 114 -16.76 -11.31 -8.86
C ALA A 114 -16.34 -10.15 -7.94
N GLN A 115 -15.57 -10.43 -6.88
CA GLN A 115 -15.03 -9.37 -6.03
C GLN A 115 -14.03 -8.50 -6.78
N VAL A 116 -13.16 -9.09 -7.61
CA VAL A 116 -12.26 -8.30 -8.49
C VAL A 116 -13.07 -7.35 -9.37
N ALA A 117 -14.11 -7.84 -10.04
CA ALA A 117 -14.97 -7.02 -10.89
C ALA A 117 -15.60 -5.85 -10.09
N THR A 118 -16.08 -6.10 -8.87
CA THR A 118 -16.59 -5.04 -7.97
C THR A 118 -15.53 -3.98 -7.68
N GLU A 119 -14.31 -4.38 -7.35
CA GLU A 119 -13.22 -3.43 -7.04
C GLU A 119 -12.84 -2.57 -8.25
N LEU A 120 -12.83 -3.13 -9.45
CA LEU A 120 -12.48 -2.41 -10.68
C LEU A 120 -13.46 -1.29 -11.06
N HIS A 121 -14.63 -1.21 -10.43
CA HIS A 121 -15.52 -0.05 -10.56
C HIS A 121 -15.09 1.14 -9.68
N ARG A 122 -14.20 0.94 -8.70
CA ARG A 122 -13.82 1.96 -7.72
C ARG A 122 -12.32 2.28 -7.71
N VAL A 123 -11.49 1.37 -8.20
CA VAL A 123 -10.03 1.51 -8.31
C VAL A 123 -9.53 0.99 -9.65
N ASP A 124 -8.27 1.23 -9.97
CA ASP A 124 -7.70 0.90 -11.29
C ASP A 124 -7.27 -0.56 -11.43
N GLY A 125 -7.14 -1.28 -10.30
CA GLY A 125 -6.70 -2.67 -10.32
C GLY A 125 -6.98 -3.41 -9.02
N ALA A 126 -6.89 -4.73 -9.09
CA ALA A 126 -6.92 -5.62 -7.93
C ALA A 126 -5.72 -6.58 -7.95
N MET A 127 -4.97 -6.63 -6.87
CA MET A 127 -3.89 -7.60 -6.67
C MET A 127 -4.39 -8.74 -5.78
N VAL A 128 -4.29 -9.96 -6.29
CA VAL A 128 -4.67 -11.18 -5.59
C VAL A 128 -3.42 -11.98 -5.24
N GLY A 129 -3.37 -12.53 -4.03
CA GLY A 129 -2.23 -13.30 -3.53
C GLY A 129 -2.64 -14.72 -3.12
N ARG A 130 -2.84 -14.93 -1.81
CA ARG A 130 -3.06 -16.25 -1.18
C ARG A 130 -4.01 -17.19 -1.92
N VAL A 131 -5.15 -16.71 -2.41
CA VAL A 131 -6.17 -17.55 -3.07
C VAL A 131 -5.74 -18.11 -4.43
N VAL A 132 -4.69 -17.55 -5.04
CA VAL A 132 -4.12 -18.08 -6.30
C VAL A 132 -3.09 -19.18 -6.02
N CYS A 133 -2.51 -19.21 -4.83
CA CYS A 133 -1.48 -20.16 -4.44
C CYS A 133 -2.03 -21.37 -3.67
N SER A 134 -3.35 -21.42 -3.46
CA SER A 134 -4.08 -22.49 -2.76
C SER A 134 -4.85 -23.33 -3.75
#